data_AF-A0A9D5KC19-F1
#
_entry.id   AF-A0A9D5KC19-F1
#
_cell.length_a   1.000
_cell.length_b   1.000
_cell.length_c   1.000
_cell.angle_alpha   90.00
_cell.angle_beta   90.00
_cell.angle_gamma   90.00
#
_symmetry.space_group_name_H-M   'P 1'
#
loop_
_entity.id
_entity.type
_entity.pdbx_description
1 polymer ?
#
loop_
_entity_poly.entity_id
_entity_poly.type
_entity_poly.pdbx_seq_one_letter_code
_entity_poly.pdbx_strand_id
1 'polypeptide(L)'
;MPEFGKYRNVFDDQDEFNKLNDLILGAIQEFSSYRQGNLTYGEIMFVMECILDSLRGSSEKDAKAAQVDTKGFGETPTFSTLMAVTSRLVERMVKKGVLASEDESYILHGEE
;
A
#
# COMPACT_ATOMS: atom_id res chain seq x y z
N MET A 1 -16.24 -32.42 -2.92
CA MET A 1 -16.40 -30.97 -2.71
C MET A 1 -15.43 -30.59 -1.60
N PRO A 2 -14.37 -29.83 -1.88
CA PRO A 2 -13.53 -29.33 -0.81
C PRO A 2 -14.38 -28.33 -0.01
N GLU A 3 -14.48 -28.53 1.30
CA GLU A 3 -15.01 -27.50 2.19
C GLU A 3 -14.17 -26.24 1.95
N PHE A 4 -14.76 -25.24 1.30
CA PHE A 4 -14.19 -23.89 1.25
C PHE A 4 -14.05 -23.45 2.71
N GLY A 5 -12.83 -23.61 3.22
CA GLY A 5 -12.50 -23.40 4.61
C GLY A 5 -13.01 -22.03 5.03
N LYS A 6 -13.79 -22.02 6.12
CA LYS A 6 -14.11 -20.79 6.85
C LYS A 6 -12.86 -19.91 6.86
N TYR A 7 -12.94 -18.71 6.29
CA TYR A 7 -11.89 -17.70 6.43
C TYR A 7 -11.49 -17.64 7.91
N ARG A 8 -10.34 -18.21 8.24
CA ARG A 8 -9.81 -18.18 9.60
C ARG A 8 -9.24 -16.79 9.80
N ASN A 9 -9.54 -16.22 10.95
CA ASN A 9 -8.93 -14.96 11.32
C ASN A 9 -7.43 -15.21 11.51
N VAL A 10 -6.58 -14.41 10.86
CA VAL A 10 -5.12 -14.49 10.99
C VAL A 10 -4.68 -14.31 12.46
N PHE A 11 -5.47 -13.61 13.27
CA PHE A 11 -5.21 -13.45 14.70
C PHE A 11 -5.52 -14.70 15.54
N ASP A 12 -6.21 -15.70 14.98
CA ASP A 12 -6.53 -16.96 15.69
C ASP A 12 -5.42 -18.01 15.53
N ASP A 13 -4.45 -17.80 14.64
CA ASP A 13 -3.36 -18.72 14.35
C ASP A 13 -2.01 -17.99 14.50
N GLN A 14 -1.21 -18.44 15.48
CA GLN A 14 0.06 -17.80 15.82
C GLN A 14 1.06 -17.83 14.66
N ASP A 15 1.09 -18.91 13.87
CA ASP A 15 2.04 -19.06 12.78
C ASP A 15 1.67 -18.13 11.62
N GLU A 16 0.38 -18.02 11.30
CA GLU A 16 -0.12 -17.06 10.31
C GLU A 16 0.08 -15.61 10.75
N PHE A 17 -0.15 -15.32 12.04
CA PHE A 17 0.15 -14.00 12.61
C PHE A 17 1.63 -13.66 12.51
N ASN A 18 2.53 -14.61 12.83
CA ASN A 18 3.97 -14.40 12.74
C ASN A 18 4.39 -14.11 11.30
N LYS A 19 3.84 -14.83 10.30
CA LYS A 19 4.10 -14.54 8.87
C LYS A 19 3.68 -13.13 8.49
N LEU A 20 2.51 -12.67 8.92
CA LEU A 20 2.04 -11.31 8.67
C LEU A 20 2.95 -10.27 9.34
N ASN A 21 3.34 -10.52 10.58
CA ASN A 21 4.25 -9.65 11.33
C ASN A 21 5.62 -9.56 10.66
N ASP A 22 6.19 -10.68 10.21
CA ASP A 22 7.48 -10.73 9.51
C ASP A 22 7.41 -10.02 8.15
N LEU A 23 6.30 -10.15 7.42
CA LEU A 23 6.05 -9.40 6.18
C LEU A 23 6.08 -7.88 6.44
N ILE A 24 5.37 -7.43 7.48
CA ILE A 24 5.30 -6.02 7.85
C ILE A 24 6.67 -5.48 8.26
N LEU A 25 7.34 -6.15 9.19
CA LEU A 25 8.64 -5.73 9.69
C LEU A 25 9.71 -5.78 8.60
N GLY A 26 9.69 -6.81 7.75
CA GLY A 26 10.60 -6.94 6.61
C GLY A 26 10.46 -5.80 5.62
N ALA A 27 9.23 -5.44 5.23
CA ALA A 27 8.98 -4.33 4.32
C ALA A 27 9.38 -2.97 4.92
N ILE A 28 9.11 -2.75 6.20
CA ILE A 28 9.55 -1.53 6.92
C ILE A 28 11.09 -1.47 6.94
N GLN A 29 11.75 -2.59 7.20
CA GLN A 29 13.20 -2.66 7.26
C GLN A 29 13.86 -2.47 5.89
N GLU A 30 13.29 -3.04 4.83
CA GLU A 30 13.72 -2.84 3.45
C GLU A 30 13.59 -1.36 3.04
N PHE A 31 12.45 -0.75 3.35
CA PHE A 31 12.22 0.67 3.09
C PHE A 31 13.16 1.57 3.89
N SER A 32 13.38 1.29 5.18
CA SER A 32 14.37 2.00 6.01
C SER A 32 15.79 1.88 5.47
N SER A 33 16.16 0.69 4.98
CA SER A 33 17.47 0.43 4.38
C SER A 33 17.66 1.19 3.08
N TYR A 34 16.63 1.25 2.24
CA TYR A 34 16.61 2.05 1.02
C TYR A 34 16.78 3.55 1.32
N ARG A 35 16.04 4.06 2.31
CA ARG A 35 16.04 5.49 2.68
C ARG A 35 17.28 5.92 3.49
N GLN A 36 18.11 4.97 3.91
CA GLN A 36 19.33 5.19 4.71
C GLN A 36 19.12 6.09 5.93
N GLY A 37 18.00 5.91 6.63
CA GLY A 37 17.65 6.76 7.77
C GLY A 37 16.50 6.24 8.59
N ASN A 38 16.22 6.96 9.69
CA ASN A 38 15.05 6.67 10.52
C ASN A 38 13.78 6.99 9.72
N LEU A 39 12.79 6.11 9.85
CA LEU A 39 11.49 6.32 9.25
C LEU A 39 10.65 7.24 10.12
N THR A 40 10.00 8.20 9.49
CA THR A 40 8.94 8.99 10.12
C THR A 40 7.67 8.14 10.25
N TYR A 41 6.76 8.57 11.11
CA TYR A 41 5.46 7.93 11.25
C TYR A 41 4.69 7.89 9.91
N GLY A 42 4.77 8.95 9.11
CA GLY A 42 4.12 9.01 7.80
C GLY A 42 4.64 7.95 6.83
N GLU A 43 5.94 7.67 6.88
CA GLU A 43 6.56 6.65 6.02
C GLU A 43 6.24 5.23 6.47
N ILE A 44 6.15 4.99 7.78
CA ILE A 44 5.68 3.71 8.30
C ILE A 44 4.24 3.46 7.85
N MET A 45 3.38 4.49 7.94
CA MET A 45 1.99 4.41 7.44
C MET A 45 1.95 4.15 5.94
N PHE A 46 2.83 4.79 5.16
CA PHE A 46 2.97 4.55 3.73
C PHE A 46 3.35 3.10 3.40
N VAL A 47 4.32 2.51 4.10
CA VAL A 47 4.71 1.10 3.93
C VAL A 47 3.55 0.16 4.29
N MET A 48 2.83 0.44 5.39
CA MET A 48 1.66 -0.33 5.81
C MET A 48 0.55 -0.32 4.75
N GLU A 49 0.29 0.82 4.13
CA GLU A 49 -0.68 0.93 3.03
C GLU A 49 -0.25 0.17 1.79
N CYS A 50 1.04 0.19 1.43
CA CYS A 50 1.58 -0.61 0.32
C CYS A 50 1.35 -2.12 0.54
N ILE A 51 1.57 -2.59 1.76
CA ILE A 51 1.32 -4.00 2.13
C ILE A 51 -0.18 -4.32 1.97
N LEU A 52 -1.06 -3.46 2.46
CA LEU A 52 -2.51 -3.66 2.34
C LEU A 52 -2.99 -3.68 0.89
N ASP A 53 -2.46 -2.80 0.03
CA ASP A 53 -2.81 -2.77 -1.40
C ASP A 53 -2.35 -4.05 -2.12
N SER A 54 -1.13 -4.53 -1.81
CA SER A 54 -0.59 -5.79 -2.33
C SER A 54 -1.39 -7.02 -1.89
N LEU A 55 -1.75 -7.09 -0.60
CA LEU A 55 -2.58 -8.17 -0.06
C LEU A 55 -3.99 -8.15 -0.66
N ARG A 56 -4.58 -6.97 -0.85
CA ARG A 56 -5.88 -6.81 -1.53
C ARG A 56 -5.80 -7.32 -2.96
N GLY A 57 -4.84 -6.84 -3.75
CA GLY A 57 -4.67 -7.26 -5.14
C GLY A 57 -4.40 -8.75 -5.31
N SER A 58 -3.64 -9.37 -4.39
CA SER A 58 -3.41 -10.81 -4.39
C SER A 58 -4.69 -11.59 -4.03
N SER A 59 -5.40 -11.14 -2.99
CA SER A 59 -6.66 -11.76 -2.56
C SER A 59 -7.74 -11.73 -3.66
N GLU A 60 -7.84 -10.64 -4.41
CA GLU A 60 -8.77 -10.53 -5.54
C GLU A 60 -8.39 -11.46 -6.71
N LYS A 61 -7.10 -11.60 -7.01
CA LYS A 61 -6.61 -12.55 -8.02
C LYS A 61 -6.94 -13.98 -7.62
N ASP A 62 -6.68 -14.33 -6.36
CA ASP A 62 -6.94 -15.67 -5.83
C ASP A 62 -8.43 -15.98 -5.77
N ALA A 63 -9.27 -15.02 -5.36
CA ALA A 63 -10.73 -15.17 -5.38
C ALA A 63 -11.26 -15.42 -6.81
N LYS A 64 -10.76 -14.67 -7.80
CA LYS A 64 -11.10 -14.88 -9.22
C LYS A 64 -10.64 -16.26 -9.71
N ALA A 65 -9.43 -16.68 -9.38
CA ALA A 65 -8.88 -17.98 -9.77
C ALA A 65 -9.65 -19.15 -9.12
N ALA A 66 -10.09 -18.98 -7.88
CA ALA A 66 -10.88 -19.96 -7.13
C ALA A 66 -12.38 -19.94 -7.47
N GLN A 67 -12.83 -19.09 -8.41
CA GLN A 67 -14.24 -18.88 -8.76
C GLN A 67 -15.13 -18.58 -7.54
N VAL A 68 -14.55 -17.96 -6.51
CA VAL A 68 -15.31 -17.51 -5.34
C VAL A 68 -15.91 -16.16 -5.70
N ASP A 69 -17.24 -16.09 -5.68
CA ASP A 69 -17.99 -14.85 -5.90
C ASP A 69 -17.86 -13.97 -4.65
N THR A 70 -16.69 -13.40 -4.45
CA THR A 70 -16.49 -12.33 -3.47
C THR A 70 -17.10 -11.06 -4.06
N LYS A 71 -17.90 -10.34 -3.27
CA LYS A 71 -18.17 -8.93 -3.58
C LYS A 71 -16.80 -8.28 -3.73
N GLY A 72 -16.41 -7.96 -4.95
CA GLY A 72 -15.14 -7.30 -5.19
C GLY A 72 -15.05 -6.13 -4.22
N PHE A 73 -13.92 -6.00 -3.53
CA PHE A 73 -13.54 -4.67 -3.08
C PHE A 73 -13.58 -3.85 -4.37
N GLY A 74 -14.43 -2.83 -4.46
CA GLY A 74 -14.62 -2.11 -5.73
C GLY A 74 -13.31 -1.51 -6.24
N GLU A 75 -13.35 -0.66 -7.26
CA GLU A 75 -12.21 0.23 -7.55
C GLU A 75 -12.04 1.23 -6.40
N THR A 76 -11.53 0.75 -5.27
CA THR A 76 -11.02 1.58 -4.21
C THR A 76 -9.77 2.21 -4.80
N PRO A 77 -9.63 3.55 -4.80
CA PRO A 77 -8.49 4.19 -5.42
C PRO A 77 -7.21 3.55 -4.88
N THR A 78 -6.47 2.88 -5.78
CA THR A 78 -5.20 2.24 -5.43
C THR A 78 -4.16 3.33 -5.16
N PHE A 79 -3.04 2.99 -4.51
CA PHE A 79 -1.98 3.97 -4.31
C PHE A 79 -1.50 4.55 -5.66
N SER A 80 -1.40 3.72 -6.71
CA SER A 80 -1.06 4.21 -8.05
C SER A 80 -2.08 5.22 -8.57
N THR A 81 -3.37 5.04 -8.28
CA THR A 81 -4.42 6.00 -8.64
C THR A 81 -4.33 7.28 -7.82
N LEU A 82 -4.13 7.19 -6.50
CA LEU A 82 -3.99 8.35 -5.62
C LEU A 82 -2.72 9.15 -5.94
N MET A 83 -1.60 8.47 -6.15
CA MET A 83 -0.33 9.07 -6.56
C MET A 83 -0.47 9.74 -7.92
N ALA A 84 -1.03 9.06 -8.93
CA ALA A 84 -1.23 9.67 -10.25
C ALA A 84 -2.16 10.89 -10.21
N VAL A 85 -3.21 10.87 -9.38
CA VAL A 85 -4.11 12.01 -9.18
C VAL A 85 -3.39 13.15 -8.45
N THR A 86 -2.59 12.84 -7.44
CA THR A 86 -1.82 13.81 -6.66
C THR A 86 -0.71 14.44 -7.50
N SER A 87 0.06 13.65 -8.26
CA SER A 87 1.06 14.16 -9.21
C SER A 87 0.44 15.12 -10.23
N ARG A 88 -0.71 14.77 -10.83
CA ARG A 88 -1.42 15.67 -11.76
C ARG A 88 -1.93 16.94 -11.08
N LEU A 89 -2.33 16.86 -9.82
CA LEU A 89 -2.79 18.01 -9.06
C LEU A 89 -1.62 18.97 -8.80
N VAL A 90 -0.50 18.45 -8.30
CA VAL A 90 0.73 19.22 -8.02
C VAL A 90 1.25 19.85 -9.31
N GLU A 91 1.37 19.09 -10.40
CA GLU A 91 1.81 19.60 -11.72
C GLU A 91 0.93 20.79 -12.19
N ARG A 92 -0.39 20.70 -11.99
CA ARG A 92 -1.31 21.79 -12.33
C ARG A 92 -1.17 22.99 -11.41
N MET A 93 -0.88 22.78 -10.14
CA MET A 93 -0.66 23.88 -9.18
C MET A 93 0.65 24.61 -9.47
N VAL A 94 1.72 23.89 -9.85
CA VAL A 94 2.99 24.48 -10.33
C VAL A 94 2.77 25.29 -11.61
N LYS A 95 2.09 24.71 -12.62
CA LYS A 95 1.76 25.42 -13.88
C LYS A 95 0.92 26.68 -13.68
N LYS A 96 0.12 26.73 -12.61
CA LYS A 96 -0.69 27.90 -12.23
C LYS A 96 0.06 28.90 -11.35
N GLY A 97 1.31 28.63 -10.99
CA GLY A 97 2.12 29.46 -10.09
C GLY A 97 1.62 29.45 -8.64
N VAL A 98 0.85 28.43 -8.25
CA VAL A 98 0.33 28.27 -6.87
C VAL A 98 1.36 27.57 -5.98
N LEU A 99 2.20 26.72 -6.56
CA LEU A 99 3.33 26.05 -5.91
C LEU A 99 4.61 26.37 -6.68
N ALA A 100 5.75 26.45 -5.98
CA ALA A 100 7.05 26.51 -6.64
C ALA A 100 7.44 25.13 -7.17
N SER A 101 8.29 25.09 -8.20
CA SER A 101 8.82 23.82 -8.73
C SER A 101 9.69 23.06 -7.71
N GLU A 102 10.22 23.78 -6.73
CA GLU A 102 10.97 23.23 -5.59
C GLU A 102 10.04 22.44 -4.65
N ASP A 103 8.82 22.95 -4.43
CA ASP A 103 7.79 22.28 -3.62
C ASP A 103 7.27 20.99 -4.27
N GLU A 104 7.36 20.87 -5.60
CA GLU A 104 6.93 19.68 -6.33
C GLU A 104 7.74 18.43 -5.95
N SER A 105 9.07 18.57 -5.88
CA SER A 105 9.95 17.45 -5.50
C SER A 105 9.71 17.03 -4.05
N TYR A 106 9.53 18.01 -3.17
CA TYR A 106 9.21 17.74 -1.77
C TYR A 106 7.86 17.03 -1.61
N ILE A 107 6.81 17.48 -2.32
CA ILE A 107 5.46 16.91 -2.20
C ILE A 107 5.35 15.52 -2.85
N LEU A 108 6.04 15.27 -3.97
CA LEU A 108 5.92 14.02 -4.72
C LEU A 108 6.95 12.97 -4.35
N HIS A 109 8.12 13.39 -3.87
CA HIS A 109 9.27 12.52 -3.64
C HIS A 109 9.84 12.63 -2.23
N GLY A 110 9.41 13.61 -1.43
CA GLY A 110 9.87 13.79 -0.05
C GLY A 110 11.34 14.21 0.05
N GLU A 111 11.92 14.72 -1.03
CA GLU A 111 13.29 15.22 -1.09
C GLU A 111 13.35 16.68 -0.61
N GLU A 112 14.31 17.00 0.27
CA GLU A 112 14.62 18.38 0.70
C GLU A 112 15.34 19.18 -0.40
#